data_AF-A0A1S6J1W8-F1
#
_entry.id   AF-A0A1S6J1W8-F1
#
_cell.length_a   1.000
_cell.length_b   1.000
_cell.length_c   1.000
_cell.angle_alpha   90.00
_cell.angle_beta   90.00
_cell.angle_gamma   90.00
#
_symmetry.space_group_name_H-M   'P 1'
#
loop_
_entity.id
_entity.type
_entity.pdbx_description
1 polymer ?
#
loop_
_entity_poly.entity_id
_entity_poly.type
_entity_poly.pdbx_seq_one_letter_code
_entity_poly.pdbx_strand_id
1 'polypeptide(L)'
;MPQPCHREALITAFCDVLRCDHARMNHLGDAHLRTWTLRFMALLAADTQEQLAWLGEREVETESVVEEIELLCRVSEGLSERGVFEPRSLGVLQAIGRRLGGIDAACRAGLWANTLATEPAWDEIRPLARQFLLTMFDDWRQPLPLPVPPYTSDH
;
A
#
# COMPACT_ATOMS: atom_id res chain seq x y z
N MET A 1 22.96 -5.21 -21.90
CA MET A 1 22.03 -4.07 -21.74
C MET A 1 21.09 -4.43 -20.61
N PRO A 2 21.11 -3.74 -19.45
CA PRO A 2 20.15 -3.99 -18.40
C PRO A 2 18.80 -3.42 -18.82
N GLN A 3 17.74 -4.23 -18.72
CA GLN A 3 16.37 -3.77 -18.97
C GLN A 3 16.00 -2.68 -17.95
N PRO A 4 15.28 -1.62 -18.36
CA PRO A 4 14.68 -0.69 -17.41
C PRO A 4 13.70 -1.46 -16.52
N CYS A 5 13.83 -1.21 -15.22
CA CYS A 5 13.27 -2.00 -14.12
C CYS A 5 11.74 -1.95 -14.09
N HIS A 6 11.10 -3.11 -13.97
CA HIS A 6 9.67 -3.27 -13.66
C HIS A 6 9.24 -2.62 -12.34
N ARG A 7 10.20 -2.23 -11.49
CA ARG A 7 10.04 -1.30 -10.37
C ARG A 7 9.31 0.01 -10.76
N GLU A 8 9.46 0.48 -12.00
CA GLU A 8 8.77 1.68 -12.49
C GLU A 8 7.28 1.48 -12.79
N ALA A 9 6.78 0.26 -13.00
CA ALA A 9 5.36 0.08 -13.37
C ALA A 9 4.43 0.21 -12.16
N LEU A 10 4.87 -0.29 -11.00
CA LEU A 10 4.21 -0.03 -9.73
C LEU A 10 4.36 1.42 -9.34
N ILE A 11 5.59 1.92 -9.29
CA ILE A 11 5.89 3.32 -9.00
C ILE A 11 5.20 4.26 -10.01
N THR A 12 4.85 3.88 -11.24
CA THR A 12 4.12 4.82 -12.14
C THR A 12 2.61 4.77 -11.93
N ALA A 13 2.01 3.60 -11.71
CA ALA A 13 0.59 3.51 -11.35
C ALA A 13 0.28 4.04 -9.93
N PHE A 14 1.27 4.00 -9.03
CA PHE A 14 1.21 4.51 -7.66
C PHE A 14 1.77 5.96 -7.53
N CYS A 15 2.81 6.33 -8.26
CA CYS A 15 3.49 7.65 -8.17
C CYS A 15 3.18 8.66 -9.27
N ASP A 16 2.39 8.37 -10.31
CA ASP A 16 1.82 9.46 -11.14
C ASP A 16 0.85 10.35 -10.32
N VAL A 17 0.42 9.88 -9.14
CA VAL A 17 -0.24 10.70 -8.11
C VAL A 17 0.76 11.51 -7.25
N LEU A 18 2.03 11.10 -7.17
CA LEU A 18 3.08 11.71 -6.33
C LEU A 18 4.01 12.70 -7.08
N ARG A 19 4.15 12.63 -8.40
CA ARG A 19 5.14 13.46 -9.13
C ARG A 19 4.76 14.95 -9.24
N CYS A 20 3.56 15.37 -8.85
CA CYS A 20 3.15 16.78 -8.94
C CYS A 20 3.61 17.68 -7.78
N ASP A 21 4.09 17.19 -6.63
CA ASP A 21 4.21 18.11 -5.48
C ASP A 21 5.24 17.78 -4.39
N HIS A 22 6.40 17.24 -4.75
CA HIS A 22 7.52 17.04 -3.80
C HIS A 22 8.07 18.38 -3.21
N ALA A 23 7.65 19.54 -3.72
CA ALA A 23 8.22 20.85 -3.37
C ALA A 23 7.35 21.75 -2.47
N ARG A 24 6.17 21.31 -1.99
CA ARG A 24 5.20 22.21 -1.31
C ARG A 24 4.60 21.64 -0.01
N MET A 25 5.44 21.17 0.93
CA MET A 25 4.99 20.40 2.10
C MET A 25 5.12 21.13 3.45
N ASN A 26 4.01 21.15 4.20
CA ASN A 26 3.97 20.84 5.64
C ASN A 26 2.52 20.58 6.15
N HIS A 27 1.48 21.17 5.52
CA HIS A 27 0.07 20.85 5.85
C HIS A 27 -0.71 20.16 4.72
N LEU A 28 -0.39 20.45 3.45
CA LEU A 28 -0.93 19.72 2.29
C LEU A 28 -0.38 18.29 2.20
N GLY A 29 0.85 18.08 2.69
CA GLY A 29 1.49 16.77 2.75
C GLY A 29 0.79 15.82 3.70
N ASP A 30 0.41 16.27 4.90
CA ASP A 30 -0.20 15.39 5.92
C ASP A 30 -1.58 14.87 5.50
N ALA A 31 -2.42 15.73 4.92
CA ALA A 31 -3.71 15.31 4.38
C ALA A 31 -3.54 14.30 3.23
N HIS A 32 -2.57 14.56 2.34
CA HIS A 32 -2.24 13.66 1.24
C HIS A 32 -1.74 12.31 1.75
N LEU A 33 -0.77 12.30 2.67
CA LEU A 33 -0.21 11.08 3.27
C LEU A 33 -1.25 10.32 4.09
N ARG A 34 -2.19 11.01 4.75
CA ARG A 34 -3.34 10.39 5.39
C ARG A 34 -4.23 9.68 4.37
N THR A 35 -4.67 10.38 3.32
CA THR A 35 -5.50 9.79 2.26
C THR A 35 -4.81 8.61 1.60
N TRP A 36 -3.51 8.71 1.37
CA TRP A 36 -2.68 7.66 0.82
C TRP A 36 -2.65 6.41 1.70
N THR A 37 -2.33 6.59 2.99
CA THR A 37 -2.33 5.50 3.98
C THR A 37 -3.69 4.80 4.00
N LEU A 38 -4.80 5.56 3.97
CA LEU A 38 -6.14 4.99 4.02
C LEU A 38 -6.49 4.18 2.76
N ARG A 39 -6.11 4.66 1.57
CA ARG A 39 -6.32 3.94 0.31
C ARG A 39 -5.49 2.66 0.24
N PHE A 40 -4.26 2.71 0.74
CA PHE A 40 -3.41 1.52 0.80
C PHE A 40 -3.96 0.48 1.79
N MET A 41 -4.43 0.94 2.96
CA MET A 41 -5.05 0.07 3.93
C MET A 41 -6.36 -0.53 3.38
N ALA A 42 -7.12 0.19 2.57
CA ALA A 42 -8.28 -0.36 1.85
C ALA A 42 -7.88 -1.51 0.90
N LEU A 43 -6.81 -1.32 0.13
CA LEU A 43 -6.26 -2.37 -0.74
C LEU A 43 -5.78 -3.58 0.06
N LEU A 44 -5.09 -3.37 1.18
CA LEU A 44 -4.63 -4.46 2.05
C LEU A 44 -5.76 -5.15 2.80
N ALA A 45 -6.86 -4.45 3.11
CA ALA A 45 -7.99 -5.01 3.84
C ALA A 45 -8.90 -5.88 2.97
N ALA A 46 -8.90 -5.64 1.66
CA ALA A 46 -9.70 -6.38 0.69
C ALA A 46 -9.34 -7.86 0.65
N ASP A 47 -10.31 -8.70 0.29
CA ASP A 47 -10.09 -10.14 0.18
C ASP A 47 -9.16 -10.48 -0.99
N THR A 48 -8.51 -11.65 -0.95
CA THR A 48 -7.55 -12.07 -1.99
C THR A 48 -8.12 -11.94 -3.41
N GLN A 49 -9.39 -12.31 -3.61
CA GLN A 49 -10.03 -12.20 -4.93
C GLN A 49 -10.19 -10.74 -5.38
N GLU A 50 -10.51 -9.83 -4.47
CA GLU A 50 -10.64 -8.40 -4.76
C GLU A 50 -9.27 -7.78 -5.05
N GLN A 51 -8.23 -8.19 -4.31
CA GLN A 51 -6.84 -7.78 -4.55
C GLN A 51 -6.34 -8.27 -5.92
N LEU A 52 -6.63 -9.52 -6.29
CA LEU A 52 -6.29 -10.06 -7.60
C LEU A 52 -7.08 -9.37 -8.73
N ALA A 53 -8.37 -9.08 -8.52
CA ALA A 53 -9.19 -8.34 -9.48
C ALA A 53 -8.69 -6.90 -9.67
N TRP A 54 -8.22 -6.26 -8.60
CA TRP A 54 -7.61 -4.94 -8.65
C TRP A 54 -6.28 -4.93 -9.40
N LEU A 55 -5.48 -5.98 -9.22
CA LEU A 55 -4.24 -6.17 -9.98
C LEU A 55 -4.54 -6.34 -11.48
N GLY A 56 -5.59 -7.09 -11.83
CA GLY A 56 -5.90 -7.40 -13.21
C GLY A 56 -4.70 -8.09 -13.89
N GLU A 57 -4.24 -7.54 -15.01
CA GLU A 57 -3.07 -8.06 -15.76
C GLU A 57 -1.73 -7.49 -15.27
N ARG A 58 -1.72 -6.71 -14.17
CA ARG A 58 -0.51 -6.00 -13.71
C ARG A 58 0.45 -6.95 -13.01
N GLU A 59 1.69 -6.93 -13.48
CA GLU A 59 2.80 -7.60 -12.81
C GLU A 59 3.39 -6.67 -11.75
N VAL A 60 2.99 -6.93 -10.50
CA VAL A 60 3.41 -6.17 -9.33
C VAL A 60 4.39 -7.02 -8.53
N GLU A 61 5.61 -6.55 -8.34
CA GLU A 61 6.60 -7.21 -7.48
C GLU A 61 6.18 -7.13 -6.00
N THR A 62 6.31 -8.25 -5.28
CA THR A 62 5.98 -8.32 -3.84
C THR A 62 6.88 -7.38 -3.05
N GLU A 63 8.17 -7.32 -3.38
CA GLU A 63 9.14 -6.41 -2.75
C GLU A 63 8.69 -4.96 -2.81
N SER A 64 8.24 -4.49 -3.98
CA SER A 64 7.73 -3.13 -4.14
C SER A 64 6.51 -2.85 -3.23
N VAL A 65 5.58 -3.80 -3.11
CA VAL A 65 4.44 -3.66 -2.19
C VAL A 65 4.91 -3.59 -0.74
N VAL A 66 5.87 -4.44 -0.35
CA VAL A 66 6.41 -4.46 1.01
C VAL A 66 7.14 -3.16 1.34
N GLU A 67 8.00 -2.66 0.44
CA GLU A 67 8.72 -1.39 0.60
C GLU A 67 7.76 -0.22 0.81
N GLU A 68 6.68 -0.15 0.03
CA GLU A 68 5.66 0.89 0.16
C GLU A 68 4.93 0.84 1.51
N ILE A 69 4.61 -0.36 2.02
CA ILE A 69 3.95 -0.47 3.33
C ILE A 69 4.92 -0.13 4.47
N GLU A 70 6.18 -0.54 4.37
CA GLU A 70 7.22 -0.17 5.34
C GLU A 70 7.46 1.35 5.36
N LEU A 71 7.41 2.01 4.19
CA LEU A 71 7.44 3.46 4.10
C LEU A 71 6.22 4.08 4.77
N LEU A 72 5.02 3.58 4.47
CA LEU A 72 3.76 4.05 5.08
C LEU A 72 3.75 3.92 6.60
N CYS A 73 4.25 2.82 7.14
CA CYS A 73 4.37 2.63 8.58
C CYS A 73 5.27 3.69 9.21
N ARG A 74 6.44 3.96 8.62
CA ARG A 74 7.39 4.99 9.09
C ARG A 74 6.82 6.40 9.00
N VAL A 75 6.17 6.74 7.88
CA VAL A 75 5.57 8.07 7.70
C VAL A 75 4.40 8.28 8.68
N SER A 76 3.65 7.22 8.97
CA SER A 76 2.52 7.29 9.89
C SER A 76 2.90 7.54 11.34
N GLU A 77 4.12 7.17 11.76
CA GLU A 77 4.66 7.57 13.07
C GLU A 77 4.71 9.09 13.19
N GLY A 78 5.31 9.76 12.20
CA GLY A 78 5.35 11.23 12.16
C GLY A 78 3.96 11.87 12.05
N LEU A 79 3.02 11.23 11.33
CA LEU A 79 1.63 11.70 11.26
C LEU A 79 0.90 11.58 12.60
N SER A 80 1.14 10.50 13.35
CA SER A 80 0.59 10.33 14.71
C SER A 80 1.13 11.37 15.68
N GLU A 81 2.43 11.67 15.66
CA GLU A 81 3.03 12.75 16.47
C GLU A 81 2.39 14.11 16.21
N ARG A 82 1.95 14.35 14.96
CA ARG A 82 1.25 15.57 14.53
C ARG A 82 -0.28 15.51 14.76
N GLY A 83 -0.79 14.45 15.38
CA GLY A 83 -2.22 14.29 15.68
C GLY A 83 -3.10 13.91 14.49
N VAL A 84 -2.50 13.49 13.37
CA VAL A 84 -3.23 13.08 12.17
C VAL A 84 -3.80 11.65 12.31
N PHE A 85 -3.13 10.78 13.07
CA PHE A 85 -3.61 9.44 13.40
C PHE A 85 -3.64 9.23 14.90
N GLU A 86 -4.71 8.58 15.38
CA GLU A 86 -4.83 8.18 16.77
C GLU A 86 -3.70 7.22 17.19
N PRO A 87 -3.20 7.27 18.45
CA PRO A 87 -2.15 6.37 18.93
C PRO A 87 -2.50 4.88 18.77
N ARG A 88 -3.80 4.53 18.87
CA ARG A 88 -4.27 3.17 18.63
C ARG A 88 -4.00 2.71 17.20
N SER A 89 -4.17 3.60 16.22
CA SER A 89 -3.92 3.32 14.80
C SER A 89 -2.44 3.02 14.55
N LEU A 90 -1.54 3.67 15.28
CA LEU A 90 -0.10 3.41 15.18
C LEU A 90 0.27 1.99 15.63
N GLY A 91 -0.33 1.49 16.71
CA GLY A 91 -0.08 0.13 17.17
C GLY A 91 -0.45 -0.94 16.12
N VAL A 92 -1.50 -0.68 15.33
CA VAL A 92 -1.91 -1.55 14.22
C VAL A 92 -0.90 -1.50 13.08
N LEU A 93 -0.45 -0.30 12.69
CA LEU A 93 0.56 -0.12 11.64
C LEU A 93 1.89 -0.80 12.00
N GLN A 94 2.32 -0.70 13.25
CA GLN A 94 3.50 -1.43 13.74
C GLN A 94 3.32 -2.94 13.69
N ALA A 95 2.12 -3.45 13.96
CA ALA A 95 1.83 -4.87 13.82
C ALA A 95 1.92 -5.31 12.35
N ILE A 96 1.41 -4.51 11.41
CA ILE A 96 1.54 -4.76 9.97
C ILE A 96 3.02 -4.79 9.58
N GLY A 97 3.81 -3.78 9.97
CA GLY A 97 5.26 -3.73 9.72
C GLY A 97 6.01 -4.98 10.21
N ARG A 98 5.67 -5.49 11.41
CA ARG A 98 6.26 -6.73 11.92
C ARG A 98 5.89 -7.96 11.09
N ARG A 99 4.66 -8.06 10.60
CA ARG A 99 4.23 -9.18 9.74
C ARG A 99 4.92 -9.15 8.39
N LEU A 100 5.11 -7.96 7.82
CA LEU A 100 5.86 -7.77 6.59
C LEU A 100 7.31 -8.22 6.73
N GLY A 101 7.95 -7.89 7.86
CA GLY A 101 9.29 -8.37 8.18
C GLY A 101 9.43 -9.89 8.23
N GLY A 102 8.32 -10.62 8.36
CA GLY A 102 8.28 -12.08 8.33
C GLY A 102 8.09 -12.71 6.94
N ILE A 103 7.81 -11.92 5.90
CA ILE A 103 7.66 -12.42 4.53
C ILE A 103 9.02 -12.92 4.03
N ASP A 104 9.06 -14.18 3.60
CA ASP A 104 10.27 -14.85 3.13
C ASP A 104 10.91 -14.11 1.94
N ALA A 105 12.25 -14.09 1.91
CA ALA A 105 13.02 -13.37 0.90
C ALA A 105 12.75 -13.90 -0.52
N ALA A 106 12.51 -15.21 -0.69
CA ALA A 106 12.16 -15.78 -1.98
C ALA A 106 10.73 -15.39 -2.40
N CYS A 107 9.79 -15.27 -1.46
CA CYS A 107 8.47 -14.70 -1.73
C CYS A 107 8.57 -13.23 -2.14
N ARG A 108 9.39 -12.42 -1.46
CA ARG A 108 9.58 -10.99 -1.79
C ARG A 108 10.05 -10.77 -3.23
N ALA A 109 10.90 -11.65 -3.76
CA ALA A 109 11.39 -11.59 -5.13
C ALA A 109 10.35 -11.97 -6.21
N GLY A 110 9.19 -12.48 -5.83
CA GLY A 110 8.13 -12.92 -6.75
C GLY A 110 7.04 -11.87 -7.00
N LEU A 111 6.12 -12.19 -7.92
CA LEU A 111 4.92 -11.39 -8.15
C LEU A 111 3.96 -11.44 -6.96
N TRP A 112 3.39 -10.29 -6.60
CA TRP A 112 2.45 -10.14 -5.49
C TRP A 112 1.20 -11.00 -5.68
N ALA A 113 0.70 -11.13 -6.91
CA ALA A 113 -0.40 -12.04 -7.21
C ALA A 113 -0.10 -13.49 -6.78
N ASN A 114 1.14 -13.95 -6.95
CA ASN A 114 1.55 -15.29 -6.54
C ASN A 114 1.69 -15.37 -5.01
N THR A 115 2.29 -14.36 -4.38
CA THR A 115 2.47 -14.37 -2.92
C THR A 115 1.16 -14.22 -2.16
N LEU A 116 0.17 -13.51 -2.71
CA LEU A 116 -1.18 -13.45 -2.16
C LEU A 116 -1.84 -14.83 -1.99
N ALA A 117 -1.43 -15.82 -2.80
CA ALA A 117 -1.95 -17.19 -2.75
C ALA A 117 -1.08 -18.15 -1.91
N THR A 118 0.20 -17.84 -1.73
CA THR A 118 1.19 -18.78 -1.14
C THR A 118 1.77 -18.33 0.20
N GLU A 119 1.75 -17.03 0.49
CA GLU A 119 2.38 -16.45 1.68
C GLU A 119 1.33 -16.15 2.76
N PRO A 120 1.31 -16.89 3.89
CA PRO A 120 0.31 -16.71 4.95
C PRO A 120 0.39 -15.36 5.66
N ALA A 121 1.53 -14.65 5.60
CA ALA A 121 1.63 -13.32 6.19
C ALA A 121 0.55 -12.35 5.66
N TRP A 122 0.12 -12.50 4.39
CA TRP A 122 -0.95 -11.67 3.84
C TRP A 122 -2.30 -11.93 4.51
N ASP A 123 -2.60 -13.17 4.90
CA ASP A 123 -3.82 -13.52 5.64
C ASP A 123 -3.84 -12.89 7.04
N GLU A 124 -2.68 -12.67 7.65
CA GLU A 124 -2.52 -11.97 8.92
C GLU A 124 -2.56 -10.44 8.77
N ILE A 125 -2.10 -9.92 7.64
CA ILE A 125 -2.07 -8.47 7.34
C ILE A 125 -3.49 -7.94 7.04
N ARG A 126 -4.32 -8.67 6.30
CA ARG A 126 -5.70 -8.25 5.97
C ARG A 126 -6.54 -7.84 7.20
N PRO A 127 -6.66 -8.65 8.27
CA PRO A 127 -7.44 -8.26 9.45
C PRO A 127 -6.84 -7.07 10.19
N LEU A 128 -5.52 -6.90 10.19
CA LEU A 128 -4.88 -5.71 10.76
C LEU A 128 -5.24 -4.45 9.95
N ALA A 129 -5.20 -4.52 8.62
CA ALA A 129 -5.64 -3.42 7.77
C ALA A 129 -7.13 -3.09 7.97
N ARG A 130 -8.00 -4.11 8.13
CA ARG A 130 -9.41 -3.91 8.49
C ARG A 130 -9.56 -3.21 9.84
N GLN A 131 -8.81 -3.64 10.84
CA GLN A 131 -8.84 -3.01 12.17
C GLN A 131 -8.41 -1.54 12.12
N PHE A 132 -7.40 -1.23 11.32
CA PHE A 132 -6.98 0.16 11.10
C PHE A 132 -8.12 1.00 10.52
N LEU A 133 -8.78 0.52 9.47
CA LEU A 133 -9.89 1.24 8.84
C LEU A 133 -11.11 1.38 9.76
N LEU A 134 -11.46 0.34 10.52
CA LEU A 134 -12.51 0.41 11.54
C LEU A 134 -12.22 1.47 12.60
N THR A 135 -10.95 1.60 13.02
CA THR A 135 -10.56 2.64 13.98
C THR A 135 -10.72 4.05 13.40
N MET A 136 -10.59 4.20 12.09
CA MET A 136 -10.63 5.51 11.40
C MET A 136 -12.02 5.90 10.90
N PHE A 137 -12.85 4.94 10.49
CA PHE A 137 -14.11 5.19 9.78
C PHE A 137 -15.32 4.42 10.33
N ASP A 138 -15.14 3.57 11.34
CA ASP A 138 -16.15 2.59 11.81
C ASP A 138 -16.64 1.61 10.71
N ASP A 139 -16.03 1.67 9.53
CA ASP A 139 -16.24 0.75 8.41
C ASP A 139 -14.91 0.47 7.70
N TRP A 140 -14.63 -0.82 7.46
CA TRP A 140 -13.45 -1.25 6.73
C TRP A 140 -13.70 -1.38 5.23
N ARG A 141 -14.95 -1.46 4.76
CA ARG A 141 -15.30 -1.61 3.34
C ARG A 141 -15.18 -0.30 2.60
N GLN A 142 -13.95 0.17 2.50
CA GLN A 142 -13.59 1.32 1.71
C GLN A 142 -13.45 0.91 0.23
N PRO A 143 -13.86 1.77 -0.72
CA PRO A 143 -13.68 1.48 -2.13
C PRO A 143 -12.20 1.29 -2.44
N LEU A 144 -11.88 0.25 -3.22
CA LEU A 144 -10.53 0.05 -3.71
C LEU A 144 -10.10 1.26 -4.56
N PRO A 145 -8.84 1.70 -4.43
CA PRO A 145 -8.33 2.78 -5.26
C PRO A 145 -8.48 2.41 -6.74
N LEU A 146 -9.06 3.29 -7.56
CA LEU A 146 -9.23 2.98 -8.98
C LEU A 146 -7.87 2.78 -9.64
N PRO A 147 -7.64 1.65 -10.33
CA PRO A 147 -6.46 1.49 -11.15
C PRO A 147 -6.53 2.52 -12.28
N VAL A 148 -5.55 3.42 -12.37
CA VAL A 148 -5.47 4.33 -13.52
C VAL A 148 -5.19 3.47 -14.77
N PRO A 149 -6.02 3.54 -15.83
CA PRO A 149 -5.77 2.76 -17.04
C PRO A 149 -4.39 3.10 -17.61
N PRO A 150 -3.66 2.12 -18.18
CA PRO A 150 -2.39 2.40 -18.84
C PRO A 150 -2.63 3.47 -19.91
N TYR A 151 -1.78 4.49 -19.92
CA TYR A 151 -1.84 5.56 -20.92
C TYR A 151 -1.69 4.94 -22.30
N THR A 152 -2.81 4.73 -23.01
CA THR A 152 -2.78 4.46 -24.44
C THR A 152 -2.40 5.78 -25.09
N SER A 153 -1.12 5.92 -25.40
CA SER A 153 -0.67 6.98 -26.29
C SER A 153 -1.32 6.71 -27.65
N ASP A 154 -2.45 7.34 -27.92
CA ASP A 154 -3.03 7.38 -29.25
C ASP A 154 -1.98 8.01 -30.18
N HIS A 155 -1.50 7.20 -31.12
CA HIS A 155 -0.64 7.61 -32.23
C HIS A 155 -1.48 7.89 -33.48
#